data_AF-A0A8J8FJ03-F1
#
_entry.id   AF-A0A8J8FJ03-F1
#
_cell.length_a   1.000
_cell.length_b   1.000
_cell.length_c   1.000
_cell.angle_alpha   90.00
_cell.angle_beta   90.00
_cell.angle_gamma   90.00
#
_symmetry.space_group_name_H-M   'P 1'
#
loop_
_entity.id
_entity.type
_entity.pdbx_description
1 polymer ?
#
loop_
_entity_poly.entity_id
_entity_poly.type
_entity_poly.pdbx_seq_one_letter_code
_entity_poly.pdbx_strand_id
1 'polypeptide(L)'
;MTLIAIIGLGVSIYGYAASILSTLGTAESPLFNNVSIGLACTGFVLFMLYNFWYSSLGREKTPVLRVGKLLPKFELTNIRGEQVNSESFAGTPTIYIFYQGNWCPLCMAQIKEISAKERA
;
A
#
# COMPACT_ATOMS: atom_id res chain seq x y z
N MET A 1 2.47 -10.05 3.56
CA MET A 1 2.84 -9.95 5.00
C MET A 1 1.64 -10.20 5.92
N THR A 2 0.46 -9.62 5.65
CA THR A 2 -0.78 -9.92 6.41
C THR A 2 -1.15 -11.40 6.44
N LEU A 3 -1.04 -12.13 5.33
CA LEU A 3 -1.32 -13.57 5.25
C LEU A 3 -0.46 -14.40 6.22
N ILE A 4 0.84 -14.10 6.32
CA ILE A 4 1.78 -14.79 7.20
C ILE A 4 1.44 -14.52 8.67
N ALA A 5 1.02 -13.29 9.00
CA ALA A 5 0.60 -12.92 10.36
C ALA A 5 -0.68 -13.66 10.78
N ILE A 6 -1.64 -13.83 9.86
CA ILE A 6 -2.88 -14.58 10.11
C ILE A 6 -2.58 -16.08 10.31
N ILE A 7 -1.72 -16.66 9.46
CA ILE A 7 -1.30 -18.06 9.59
C ILE A 7 -0.57 -18.29 10.91
N GLY A 8 0.34 -17.38 11.30
CA GLY A 8 1.04 -17.45 12.59
C GLY A 8 0.08 -17.42 13.78
N LEU A 9 -0.88 -16.50 13.77
CA LEU A 9 -1.90 -16.42 14.82
C LEU A 9 -2.78 -17.69 14.87
N GLY A 10 -3.15 -18.25 13.71
CA GLY A 10 -3.88 -19.52 13.61
C GLY A 10 -3.10 -20.71 14.17
N VAL A 11 -1.80 -20.82 13.88
CA VAL A 11 -0.93 -21.87 14.42
C VAL A 11 -0.78 -21.75 15.94
N SER A 12 -0.66 -20.53 16.48
CA SER A 12 -0.61 -20.30 17.93
C SER A 12 -1.91 -20.71 18.63
N ILE A 13 -3.07 -20.41 18.04
CA ILE A 13 -4.38 -20.85 18.56
C ILE A 13 -4.53 -22.37 18.49
N TYR A 14 -4.12 -22.97 17.37
CA TYR A 14 -4.17 -24.43 17.20
C TYR A 14 -3.25 -25.16 18.19
N GLY A 15 -2.03 -24.65 18.39
CA GLY A 15 -1.10 -25.18 19.40
C GLY A 15 -1.67 -25.12 20.82
N TYR A 16 -2.34 -24.02 21.17
CA TYR A 16 -3.05 -23.91 22.44
C TYR A 16 -4.21 -24.91 22.57
N ALA A 17 -5.06 -25.03 21.56
CA ALA A 17 -6.18 -25.97 21.57
C ALA A 17 -5.71 -27.43 21.68
N ALA A 18 -4.64 -27.79 20.96
CA ALA A 18 -4.03 -29.11 21.03
C ALA A 18 -3.44 -29.40 22.43
N SER A 19 -2.80 -28.41 23.07
CA SER A 19 -2.23 -28.57 24.41
C SER A 19 -3.25 -28.76 25.53
N ILE A 20 -4.48 -28.25 25.36
CA ILE A 20 -5.59 -28.46 26.31
C ILE A 20 -6.17 -29.87 26.16
N LEU A 21 -6.18 -30.42 24.93
CA LEU A 21 -6.83 -31.68 24.60
C LEU A 21 -5.91 -32.91 24.77
N SER A 22 -4.58 -32.74 24.71
CA SER A 22 -3.63 -33.86 24.86
C SER A 22 -3.54 -34.32 26.32
N THR A 23 -4.11 -35.48 26.64
CA THR A 23 -4.05 -36.14 27.96
C THR A 23 -2.73 -36.87 28.27
N LEU A 24 -1.70 -36.75 27.43
CA LEU A 24 -0.40 -37.42 27.61
C LEU A 24 0.75 -36.46 27.28
N GLY A 25 1.34 -35.87 28.33
CA GLY A 25 2.66 -35.22 28.32
C GLY A 25 2.83 -34.07 27.32
N THR A 26 2.83 -32.81 27.74
CA THR A 26 3.95 -32.22 28.48
C THR A 26 3.46 -31.23 29.55
N ALA A 27 4.16 -31.21 30.68
CA ALA A 27 3.99 -30.23 31.74
C ALA A 27 4.56 -28.85 31.33
N GLU A 28 4.10 -28.30 30.22
CA GLU A 28 4.32 -26.88 29.90
C GLU A 28 3.32 -26.10 30.76
N SER A 29 3.82 -25.30 31.70
CA SER A 29 2.93 -24.61 32.65
C SER A 29 1.83 -23.84 31.89
N PRO A 30 0.56 -23.88 32.33
CA PRO A 30 -0.56 -23.20 31.65
C PRO A 30 -0.32 -21.69 31.47
N LEU A 31 0.62 -21.13 32.23
CA LEU A 31 1.11 -19.77 32.08
C LEU A 31 1.82 -19.53 30.73
N PHE A 32 2.70 -20.42 30.27
CA PHE A 32 3.43 -20.26 29.00
C PHE A 32 2.47 -20.28 27.78
N ASN A 33 1.44 -21.11 27.85
CA ASN A 33 0.43 -21.22 26.80
C ASN A 33 -0.46 -19.97 26.68
N ASN A 34 -0.91 -19.42 27.80
CA ASN A 34 -1.69 -18.19 27.83
C ASN A 34 -0.87 -16.96 27.40
N VAL A 35 0.42 -16.93 27.79
CA VAL A 35 1.35 -15.86 27.40
C VAL A 35 1.62 -15.89 25.88
N SER A 36 1.74 -17.08 25.29
CA SER A 36 2.01 -17.25 23.86
C SER A 36 0.87 -16.70 22.98
N ILE A 37 -0.38 -16.99 23.31
CA ILE A 37 -1.54 -16.41 22.60
C ILE A 37 -1.61 -14.90 22.83
N GLY A 38 -1.37 -14.45 24.06
CA GLY A 38 -1.38 -13.03 24.41
C GLY A 38 -0.38 -12.23 23.56
N LEU A 39 0.86 -12.72 23.43
CA LEU A 39 1.86 -12.11 22.55
C LEU A 39 1.47 -12.18 21.07
N ALA A 40 0.93 -13.30 20.59
CA ALA A 40 0.52 -13.44 19.19
C ALA A 40 -0.60 -12.46 18.82
N CYS A 41 -1.63 -12.35 19.67
CA CYS A 41 -2.71 -11.39 19.48
C CYS A 41 -2.22 -9.94 19.54
N THR A 42 -1.38 -9.63 20.54
CA THR A 42 -0.82 -8.28 20.69
C THR A 42 0.05 -7.89 19.50
N GLY A 43 0.91 -8.81 19.03
CA GLY A 43 1.74 -8.60 17.84
C GLY A 43 0.90 -8.40 16.58
N PHE A 44 -0.17 -9.17 16.41
CA PHE A 44 -1.09 -9.00 15.28
C PHE A 44 -1.81 -7.65 15.29
N VAL A 45 -2.31 -7.24 16.47
CA VAL A 45 -2.99 -5.95 16.65
C VAL A 45 -2.02 -4.79 16.41
N LEU A 46 -0.82 -4.83 16.97
CA LEU A 46 0.22 -3.82 16.74
C LEU A 46 0.62 -3.74 15.27
N PHE A 47 0.76 -4.88 14.59
CA PHE A 47 1.04 -4.93 13.16
C PHE A 47 -0.08 -4.30 12.34
N MET A 48 -1.35 -4.61 12.65
CA MET A 48 -2.50 -3.98 11.98
C MET A 48 -2.54 -2.47 12.19
N LEU A 49 -2.31 -2.00 13.41
CA LEU A 49 -2.21 -0.57 13.73
C LEU A 49 -1.08 0.11 12.96
N TYR A 50 0.11 -0.50 12.93
CA TYR A 50 1.26 0.03 12.19
C TYR A 50 0.96 0.15 10.69
N ASN A 51 0.39 -0.90 10.07
CA ASN A 51 0.05 -0.86 8.65
C ASN A 51 -1.01 0.20 8.37
N PHE A 52 -2.05 0.29 9.20
CA PHE A 52 -3.10 1.29 9.03
C PHE A 52 -2.54 2.71 9.15
N TRP A 53 -1.69 2.96 10.14
CA TRP A 53 -1.04 4.25 10.33
C TRP A 53 -0.10 4.60 9.18
N TYR A 54 0.78 3.67 8.77
CA TYR A 54 1.73 3.88 7.68
C TYR A 54 1.06 4.03 6.31
N SER A 55 -0.04 3.29 6.08
CA SER A 55 -0.80 3.37 4.81
C SER A 55 -1.67 4.62 4.73
N SER A 56 -2.02 5.24 5.85
CA SER A 56 -2.79 6.48 5.88
C SER A 56 -1.89 7.67 5.54
N LEU A 57 -1.65 7.90 4.26
CA LEU A 57 -0.80 8.99 3.77
C LEU A 57 -1.43 10.38 3.85
N GLY A 58 -2.52 10.58 4.60
CA GLY A 58 -3.14 11.89 4.85
C GLY A 58 -3.42 12.72 3.59
N ARG A 59 -3.65 12.05 2.45
CA ARG A 59 -3.78 12.72 1.15
C ARG A 59 -5.15 13.39 1.06
N GLU A 60 -5.19 14.67 1.34
CA GLU A 60 -6.39 15.47 1.07
C GLU A 60 -6.52 15.78 -0.41
N LYS A 61 -7.76 15.75 -0.93
CA LYS A 61 -8.03 16.16 -2.31
C LYS A 61 -7.82 17.66 -2.41
N THR A 62 -6.83 18.08 -3.19
CA THR A 62 -6.60 19.50 -3.44
C THR A 62 -7.85 20.12 -4.09
N PRO A 63 -8.41 21.21 -3.54
CA PRO A 63 -9.62 21.83 -4.08
C PRO A 63 -9.41 22.41 -5.51
N VAL A 64 -8.15 22.56 -5.91
CA VAL A 64 -7.71 23.14 -7.19
C VAL A 64 -7.93 22.19 -8.38
N LEU A 65 -7.75 20.88 -8.21
CA LEU A 65 -7.94 19.88 -9.26
C LEU A 65 -9.29 19.18 -9.08
N ARG A 66 -10.28 19.60 -9.88
CA ARG A 66 -11.64 19.03 -9.88
C ARG A 66 -12.15 18.85 -11.29
N VAL A 67 -12.99 17.83 -11.50
CA VAL A 67 -13.65 17.58 -12.78
C VAL A 67 -14.49 18.81 -13.18
N GLY A 68 -14.36 19.23 -14.43
CA GLY A 68 -15.06 20.41 -14.97
C GLY A 68 -14.39 21.76 -14.66
N LYS A 69 -13.31 21.81 -13.87
CA LYS A 69 -12.47 23.01 -13.73
C LYS A 69 -11.36 23.00 -14.77
N LEU A 70 -11.01 24.19 -15.24
CA LEU A 70 -9.83 24.38 -16.08
C LEU A 70 -8.57 23.99 -15.31
N LEU A 71 -7.64 23.33 -16.00
CA LEU A 71 -6.34 22.98 -15.45
C LEU A 71 -5.59 24.28 -15.08
N PRO A 72 -5.03 24.40 -13.87
CA PRO A 72 -4.24 25.57 -13.49
C PRO A 72 -3.04 25.74 -14.42
N LYS A 73 -2.68 27.00 -14.70
CA LYS A 73 -1.48 27.28 -15.47
C LYS A 73 -0.24 26.88 -14.68
N PHE A 74 0.62 26.08 -15.29
CA PHE A 74 1.93 25.73 -14.75
C PHE A 74 2.98 25.65 -15.87
N GLU A 75 4.23 25.84 -15.47
CA GLU A 75 5.40 25.72 -16.34
C GLU A 75 6.25 24.52 -15.88
N LEU A 76 6.67 23.68 -16.82
CA LEU A 76 7.52 22.52 -16.57
C LEU A 76 8.69 22.53 -17.55
N THR A 77 9.82 22.00 -17.12
CA THR A 77 10.96 21.74 -18.00
C THR A 77 10.82 20.36 -18.62
N ASN A 78 10.93 20.27 -19.95
CA ASN A 78 10.95 18.99 -20.64
C ASN A 78 12.33 18.30 -20.56
N ILE A 79 12.43 17.09 -21.10
CA ILE A 79 13.70 16.32 -21.13
C ILE A 79 14.82 16.99 -21.95
N ARG A 80 14.50 18.01 -22.76
CA ARG A 80 15.46 18.77 -23.58
C ARG A 80 15.88 20.10 -22.93
N GLY A 81 15.38 20.40 -21.73
CA GLY A 81 15.65 21.66 -21.03
C GLY A 81 14.77 22.82 -21.47
N GLU A 82 13.77 22.59 -22.33
CA GLU A 82 12.87 23.65 -22.80
C GLU A 82 11.71 23.86 -21.82
N GLN A 83 11.29 25.11 -21.67
CA GLN A 83 10.10 25.51 -20.92
C GLN A 83 8.84 25.11 -21.67
N VAL A 84 7.96 24.32 -21.04
CA VAL A 84 6.68 23.90 -21.57
C VAL A 84 5.56 24.39 -20.66
N ASN A 85 4.62 25.13 -21.24
CA ASN A 85 3.44 25.62 -20.53
C ASN A 85 2.27 24.62 -20.69
N SER A 86 1.51 24.44 -19.61
CA SER A 86 0.25 23.68 -19.63
C SER A 86 -0.75 24.12 -20.71
N GLU A 87 -0.77 25.40 -21.11
CA GLU A 87 -1.66 25.94 -22.14
C GLU A 87 -1.33 25.46 -23.55
N SER A 88 -0.10 25.02 -23.80
CA SER A 88 0.31 24.49 -25.11
C SER A 88 -0.45 23.23 -25.52
N PHE A 89 -1.12 22.58 -24.57
CA PHE A 89 -1.95 21.39 -24.78
C PHE A 89 -3.46 21.68 -24.68
N ALA A 90 -3.85 22.96 -24.57
CA ALA A 90 -5.25 23.35 -24.54
C ALA A 90 -5.90 23.08 -25.91
N GLY A 91 -7.11 22.49 -25.89
CA GLY A 91 -7.88 22.20 -27.11
C GLY A 91 -7.63 20.82 -27.72
N THR A 92 -6.66 20.06 -27.23
CA THR A 92 -6.45 18.64 -27.60
C THR A 92 -6.81 17.71 -26.44
N PRO A 93 -7.38 16.51 -26.70
CA PRO A 93 -7.53 15.49 -25.68
C PRO A 93 -6.15 15.09 -25.14
N THR A 94 -5.82 15.51 -23.92
CA THR A 94 -4.50 15.31 -23.30
C THR A 94 -4.65 14.59 -21.96
N ILE A 95 -3.87 13.53 -21.76
CA ILE A 95 -3.80 12.77 -20.49
C ILE A 95 -2.51 13.15 -19.76
N TYR A 96 -2.64 13.68 -18.53
CA TYR A 96 -1.51 13.99 -17.66
C TYR A 96 -1.30 12.89 -16.63
N ILE A 97 -0.09 12.32 -16.58
CA ILE A 97 0.28 11.26 -15.64
C ILE A 97 1.40 11.78 -14.74
N PHE A 98 1.11 11.89 -13.44
CA PHE A 98 2.11 12.23 -12.43
C PHE A 98 2.63 10.95 -11.78
N TYR A 99 3.94 10.73 -11.88
CA TYR A 99 4.58 9.58 -11.27
C TYR A 99 5.88 10.03 -10.58
N GLN A 100 6.21 9.38 -9.47
CA GLN A 100 7.58 9.47 -8.95
C GLN A 100 8.47 8.66 -9.90
N GLY A 101 9.59 9.24 -10.32
CA GLY A 101 10.44 8.80 -11.44
C GLY A 101 10.97 7.36 -11.38
N ASN A 102 12.12 7.10 -12.00
CA ASN A 102 12.67 5.76 -12.28
C ASN A 102 12.80 4.77 -11.08
N TRP A 103 12.50 5.19 -9.86
CA TRP A 103 12.52 4.39 -8.65
C TRP A 103 11.28 3.49 -8.46
N CYS A 104 10.15 3.77 -9.14
CA CYS A 104 8.95 2.94 -9.00
C CYS A 104 8.76 1.97 -10.19
N PRO A 105 9.11 0.67 -10.04
CA PRO A 105 9.02 -0.30 -11.14
C PRO A 105 7.58 -0.54 -11.60
N LEU A 106 6.58 -0.36 -10.74
CA LEU A 106 5.16 -0.50 -11.10
C LEU A 106 4.68 0.67 -11.97
N CYS A 107 5.01 1.91 -11.59
CA CYS A 107 4.61 3.09 -12.37
C CYS A 107 5.21 3.05 -13.78
N MET A 108 6.46 2.63 -13.93
CA MET A 108 7.11 2.52 -15.23
C MET A 108 6.50 1.43 -16.12
N ALA A 109 6.07 0.31 -15.53
CA ALA A 109 5.32 -0.72 -16.24
C ALA A 109 3.95 -0.18 -16.74
N GLN A 110 3.23 0.57 -15.90
CA GLN A 110 1.94 1.18 -16.27
C GLN A 110 2.07 2.21 -17.40
N ILE A 111 3.11 3.05 -17.39
CA ILE A 111 3.38 4.02 -18.46
C ILE A 111 3.65 3.29 -19.79
N LYS A 112 4.40 2.19 -19.75
CA LYS A 112 4.71 1.38 -20.94
C LYS A 112 3.45 0.78 -21.57
N GLU A 113 2.50 0.35 -20.77
CA GLU A 113 1.22 -0.18 -21.26
C GLU A 113 0.36 0.90 -21.91
N ILE A 114 0.20 2.05 -21.25
CA ILE A 114 -0.60 3.17 -21.78
C ILE A 114 0.01 3.68 -23.10
N SER A 115 1.33 3.89 -23.15
CA SER A 115 2.00 4.35 -24.37
C SER A 115 1.92 3.37 -25.55
N ALA A 116 1.78 2.06 -25.28
CA ALA A 116 1.58 1.07 -26.32
C ALA A 116 0.16 1.13 -26.92
N LYS A 117 -0.84 1.50 -26.11
CA LYS A 117 -2.24 1.55 -26.52
C LYS A 117 -2.59 2.80 -27.34
N GLU A 118 -1.91 3.92 -27.08
CA GLU A 118 -2.06 5.18 -27.84
C GLU A 118 -1.38 5.15 -29.23
N ARG A 119 -0.65 4.07 -29.56
CA ARG A 119 0.05 3.90 -30.86
C ARG A 119 -0.68 2.97 -31.84
N ALA A 120 -1.84 2.43 -31.47
CA ALA A 120 -2.68 1.58 -32.31
C ALA A 120 -3.92 2.33 -32.79
#